data_AF-A0A1G7DME1-F1
#
_entry.id   AF-A0A1G7DME1-F1
#
_cell.length_a   1.000
_cell.length_b   1.000
_cell.length_c   1.000
_cell.angle_alpha   90.00
_cell.angle_beta   90.00
_cell.angle_gamma   90.00
#
_symmetry.space_group_name_H-M   'P 1'
#
loop_
_entity.id
_entity.type
_entity.pdbx_description
1 polymer ?
#
loop_
_entity_poly.entity_id
_entity_poly.type
_entity_poly.pdbx_seq_one_letter_code
_entity_poly.pdbx_strand_id
1 'polypeptide(L)'
;MPEAEAALLRELYAGAEVILEYGSGGSTALAAGMPGKSVFSVESDRDWAQMMRGWLAGNPPAMGTEVDIVWSDIGETKDWGHPVDESEWRRWPRYPLEVWELPEFRHPDVVLVDGRFREGCALAALFLAERPLTLLFDDYARRQHYTPGRGIPWPPRNDRASRPVRDHPAAGAAQAAAADHATDDAALNAA
;
A
#
# COMPACT_ATOMS: atom_id res chain seq x y z
N MET A 1 7.08 -5.47 16.55
CA MET A 1 6.06 -4.43 16.78
C MET A 1 5.72 -4.35 18.27
N PRO A 2 5.71 -3.15 18.91
CA PRO A 2 5.23 -3.00 20.28
C PRO A 2 3.70 -3.21 20.38
N GLU A 3 3.18 -3.40 21.60
CA GLU A 3 1.80 -3.90 21.79
C GLU A 3 0.72 -2.91 21.32
N ALA A 4 0.95 -1.60 21.45
CA ALA A 4 -0.02 -0.60 21.01
C ALA A 4 -0.20 -0.61 19.49
N GLU A 5 0.90 -0.69 18.75
CA GLU A 5 0.92 -0.81 17.30
C GLU A 5 0.33 -2.17 16.86
N ALA A 6 0.64 -3.25 17.58
CA ALA A 6 0.08 -4.57 17.31
C ALA A 6 -1.44 -4.60 17.56
N ALA A 7 -1.94 -3.91 18.58
CA ALA A 7 -3.37 -3.79 18.85
C ALA A 7 -4.10 -3.04 17.73
N LEU A 8 -3.53 -1.92 17.26
CA LEU A 8 -4.08 -1.16 16.13
C LEU A 8 -4.09 -2.00 14.85
N LEU A 9 -3.00 -2.74 14.57
CA LEU A 9 -2.92 -3.63 13.42
C LEU A 9 -4.03 -4.70 13.46
N ARG A 10 -4.21 -5.36 14.62
CA ARG A 10 -5.26 -6.37 14.82
C ARG A 10 -6.66 -5.80 14.60
N GLU A 11 -6.94 -4.60 15.11
CA GLU A 11 -8.22 -3.93 14.94
C GLU A 11 -8.52 -3.66 13.46
N LEU A 12 -7.55 -3.10 12.74
CA LEU A 12 -7.73 -2.76 11.33
C LEU A 12 -7.83 -4.00 10.44
N TYR A 13 -7.03 -5.05 10.71
CA TYR A 13 -7.14 -6.32 9.98
C TYR A 13 -8.47 -7.02 10.25
N ALA A 14 -9.00 -6.93 11.47
CA ALA A 14 -10.31 -7.50 11.78
C ALA A 14 -11.43 -6.85 10.94
N GLY A 15 -11.34 -5.54 10.69
CA GLY A 15 -12.30 -4.78 9.88
C GLY A 15 -12.11 -4.85 8.36
N ALA A 16 -10.93 -5.29 7.88
CA ALA A 16 -10.62 -5.39 6.45
C ALA A 16 -11.08 -6.72 5.84
N GLU A 17 -11.54 -6.72 4.60
CA GLU A 17 -11.73 -7.95 3.81
C GLU A 17 -10.45 -8.26 3.02
N VAL A 18 -9.86 -7.24 2.41
CA VAL A 18 -8.65 -7.36 1.59
C VAL A 18 -7.48 -6.61 2.25
N ILE A 19 -6.37 -7.31 2.44
CA ILE A 19 -5.16 -6.82 3.09
C ILE A 19 -3.99 -6.93 2.10
N LEU A 20 -3.29 -5.83 1.88
CA LEU A 20 -2.01 -5.82 1.19
C LEU A 20 -0.89 -5.57 2.20
N GLU A 21 0.10 -6.44 2.23
CA GLU A 21 1.32 -6.28 3.00
C GLU A 21 2.51 -6.12 2.05
N TYR A 22 3.34 -5.13 2.33
CA TYR A 22 4.70 -5.09 1.84
C TYR A 22 5.60 -5.55 2.97
N GLY A 23 6.22 -6.72 2.81
CA GLY A 23 6.96 -7.46 3.83
C GLY A 23 6.09 -8.54 4.47
N SER A 24 6.58 -9.78 4.49
CA SER A 24 5.85 -10.93 5.03
C SER A 24 6.39 -11.37 6.39
N GLY A 25 5.53 -11.92 7.26
CA GLY A 25 5.95 -12.47 8.54
C GLY A 25 4.84 -12.62 9.57
N GLY A 26 5.06 -12.06 10.77
CA GLY A 26 4.12 -12.20 11.89
C GLY A 26 2.76 -11.55 11.67
N SER A 27 2.72 -10.42 10.94
CA SER A 27 1.46 -9.78 10.53
C SER A 27 0.67 -10.65 9.55
N THR A 28 1.37 -11.34 8.65
CA THR A 28 0.78 -12.30 7.70
C THR A 28 0.17 -13.48 8.44
N ALA A 29 0.88 -14.05 9.42
CA ALA A 29 0.36 -15.12 10.26
C ALA A 29 -0.87 -14.69 11.07
N LEU A 30 -0.89 -13.45 11.56
CA LEU A 30 -2.06 -12.87 12.21
C LEU A 30 -3.25 -12.76 11.25
N ALA A 31 -3.05 -12.22 10.05
CA ALA A 31 -4.10 -12.07 9.04
C ALA A 31 -4.65 -13.44 8.61
N ALA A 32 -3.76 -14.43 8.40
CA ALA A 32 -4.12 -15.80 8.06
C ALA A 32 -5.02 -16.46 9.12
N GLY A 33 -4.85 -16.10 10.40
CA GLY A 33 -5.67 -16.60 11.50
C GLY A 33 -7.06 -15.97 11.61
N MET A 34 -7.36 -14.92 10.84
CA MET A 34 -8.68 -14.29 10.81
C MET A 34 -9.51 -14.88 9.66
N PRO A 35 -10.81 -15.16 9.84
CA PRO A 35 -11.65 -15.71 8.79
C PRO A 35 -12.05 -14.66 7.74
N GLY A 36 -12.33 -15.11 6.51
CA GLY A 36 -12.88 -14.26 5.44
C GLY A 36 -11.93 -13.18 4.92
N LYS A 37 -10.61 -13.42 4.90
CA LYS A 37 -9.60 -12.44 4.44
C LYS A 37 -9.02 -12.81 3.08
N SER A 38 -8.69 -11.82 2.28
CA SER A 38 -7.82 -11.98 1.10
C SER A 38 -6.53 -11.22 1.37
N VAL A 39 -5.42 -11.93 1.53
CA VAL A 39 -4.15 -11.34 1.95
C VAL A 39 -3.13 -11.47 0.82
N PHE A 40 -2.62 -10.35 0.32
CA PHE A 40 -1.48 -10.30 -0.60
C PHE A 40 -0.27 -9.83 0.20
N SER A 41 0.79 -10.65 0.30
CA SER A 41 1.99 -10.31 1.06
C SER A 41 3.22 -10.34 0.17
N VAL A 42 3.74 -9.16 -0.17
CA VAL A 42 4.90 -8.99 -1.05
C VAL A 42 6.18 -9.23 -0.26
N GLU A 43 7.03 -10.13 -0.74
CA GLU A 43 8.29 -10.48 -0.12
C GLU A 43 9.45 -10.39 -1.12
N SER A 44 10.56 -9.80 -0.70
CA SER A 44 11.80 -9.66 -1.49
C SER A 44 12.70 -10.88 -1.36
N ASP A 45 12.79 -11.45 -0.16
CA ASP A 45 13.64 -12.59 0.12
C ASP A 45 12.98 -13.88 -0.36
N ARG A 46 13.62 -14.53 -1.34
CA ARG A 46 13.10 -15.73 -1.99
C ARG A 46 12.97 -16.91 -1.02
N ASP A 47 13.93 -17.06 -0.12
CA ASP A 47 13.97 -18.18 0.82
C ASP A 47 12.98 -17.95 1.94
N TRP A 48 12.85 -16.70 2.42
CA TRP A 48 11.80 -16.32 3.36
C TRP A 48 10.40 -16.51 2.78
N ALA A 49 10.17 -16.11 1.52
CA ALA A 49 8.89 -16.32 0.85
C ALA A 49 8.54 -17.82 0.75
N GLN A 50 9.51 -18.67 0.42
CA GLN A 50 9.33 -20.13 0.40
C GLN A 50 9.03 -20.69 1.79
N MET A 51 9.75 -20.23 2.81
CA MET A 51 9.51 -20.61 4.21
C MET A 51 8.08 -20.23 4.65
N MET A 52 7.61 -19.01 4.35
CA MET A 52 6.25 -18.56 4.68
C MET A 52 5.18 -19.41 3.98
N ARG A 53 5.37 -19.72 2.70
CA ARG A 53 4.47 -20.65 1.97
C ARG A 53 4.45 -22.03 2.61
N GLY A 54 5.61 -22.57 3.00
CA GLY A 54 5.71 -23.85 3.70
C GLY A 54 5.03 -23.81 5.08
N TRP A 55 5.18 -22.71 5.82
CA TRP A 55 4.52 -22.52 7.10
C TRP A 55 2.99 -22.46 6.96
N LEU A 56 2.47 -21.73 5.95
CA LEU A 56 1.03 -21.67 5.65
C LEU A 56 0.47 -23.02 5.20
N ALA A 57 1.23 -23.82 4.46
CA ALA A 57 0.83 -25.19 4.12
C ALA A 57 0.71 -26.09 5.37
N GLY A 58 1.59 -25.90 6.35
CA GLY A 58 1.52 -26.60 7.65
C GLY A 58 0.54 -26.00 8.65
N ASN A 59 0.13 -24.74 8.45
CA ASN A 59 -0.80 -23.97 9.29
C ASN A 59 -1.84 -23.30 8.39
N PRO A 60 -2.82 -24.07 7.87
CA PRO A 60 -3.77 -23.56 6.90
C PRO A 60 -4.50 -22.30 7.43
N PRO A 61 -4.76 -21.30 6.58
CA PRO A 61 -5.52 -20.13 6.98
C PRO A 61 -6.91 -20.48 7.53
N ALA A 62 -7.48 -19.55 8.29
CA ALA A 62 -8.84 -19.66 8.81
C ALA A 62 -9.88 -19.78 7.69
N MET A 63 -11.08 -20.23 8.04
CA MET A 63 -12.15 -20.48 7.08
C MET A 63 -12.43 -19.23 6.22
N GLY A 64 -12.43 -19.43 4.90
CA GLY A 64 -12.68 -18.37 3.93
C GLY A 64 -11.52 -17.38 3.77
N THR A 65 -10.34 -17.68 4.31
CA THR A 65 -9.14 -16.85 4.14
C THR A 65 -8.18 -17.42 3.12
N GLU A 66 -7.71 -16.55 2.24
CA GLU A 66 -6.71 -16.83 1.22
C GLU A 66 -5.48 -15.95 1.49
N VAL A 67 -4.28 -16.53 1.39
CA VAL A 67 -3.02 -15.82 1.63
C VAL A 67 -2.06 -16.10 0.49
N ASP A 68 -1.79 -15.08 -0.30
CA ASP A 68 -0.87 -15.10 -1.43
C ASP A 68 0.45 -14.43 -1.04
N ILE A 69 1.48 -15.27 -0.86
CA ILE A 69 2.86 -14.78 -0.71
C ILE A 69 3.40 -14.47 -2.11
N VAL A 70 3.54 -13.19 -2.44
CA VAL A 70 4.02 -12.69 -3.73
C VAL A 70 5.52 -12.42 -3.60
N TRP A 71 6.34 -13.34 -4.11
CA TRP A 71 7.78 -13.09 -4.15
C TRP A 71 8.11 -12.12 -5.29
N SER A 72 8.69 -10.97 -4.97
CA SER A 72 9.17 -9.99 -5.94
C SER A 72 10.69 -10.06 -6.04
N ASP A 73 11.17 -10.49 -7.22
CA ASP A 73 12.60 -10.63 -7.49
C ASP A 73 13.26 -9.26 -7.70
N ILE A 74 14.00 -8.83 -6.67
CA ILE A 74 14.78 -7.58 -6.65
C ILE A 74 16.30 -7.82 -6.75
N GLY A 75 16.71 -9.03 -7.17
CA GLY A 75 18.09 -9.51 -7.12
C GLY A 75 18.39 -10.37 -5.89
N GLU A 76 19.65 -10.81 -5.76
CA GLU A 76 20.11 -11.55 -4.59
C GLU A 76 19.91 -10.70 -3.33
N THR A 77 19.37 -11.31 -2.27
CA THR A 77 19.06 -10.63 -1.02
C THR A 77 19.92 -11.15 0.13
N LYS A 78 20.14 -10.28 1.11
CA LYS A 78 20.74 -10.57 2.42
C LYS A 78 19.71 -10.28 3.52
N ASP A 79 20.18 -10.17 4.76
CA ASP A 79 19.37 -9.84 5.93
C ASP A 79 18.27 -8.81 5.66
N TRP A 80 17.06 -9.15 6.08
CA TRP A 80 15.85 -8.34 5.96
C TRP A 80 15.42 -8.04 4.51
N GLY A 81 15.74 -8.94 3.58
CA GLY A 81 15.36 -8.83 2.17
C GLY A 81 16.04 -7.67 1.44
N HIS A 82 17.15 -7.14 1.97
CA HIS A 82 17.91 -6.12 1.27
C HIS A 82 18.65 -6.73 0.09
N PRO A 83 18.68 -6.06 -1.08
CA PRO A 83 19.60 -6.45 -2.15
C PRO A 83 21.05 -6.49 -1.66
N VAL A 84 21.81 -7.46 -2.14
CA VAL A 84 23.26 -7.56 -1.88
C VAL A 84 23.99 -6.38 -2.52
N ASP A 85 23.59 -6.03 -3.75
CA ASP A 85 24.12 -4.90 -4.52
C ASP A 85 23.03 -4.22 -5.38
N GLU A 86 23.43 -3.24 -6.20
CA GLU A 86 22.53 -2.46 -7.06
C GLU A 86 22.44 -2.99 -8.49
N SER A 87 23.02 -4.15 -8.82
CA SER A 87 23.08 -4.66 -10.20
C SER A 87 21.69 -4.83 -10.84
N GLU A 88 20.69 -5.16 -10.02
CA GLU A 88 19.31 -5.41 -10.43
C GLU A 88 18.34 -4.25 -10.13
N TRP A 89 18.85 -3.01 -10.00
CA TRP A 89 18.03 -1.84 -9.67
C TRP A 89 16.82 -1.61 -10.59
N ARG A 90 16.91 -2.07 -11.85
CA ARG A 90 15.81 -2.00 -12.82
C ARG A 90 14.61 -2.85 -12.43
N ARG A 91 14.79 -3.87 -11.59
CA ARG A 91 13.72 -4.73 -11.07
C ARG A 91 13.08 -4.17 -9.82
N TRP A 92 13.74 -3.29 -9.08
CA TRP A 92 13.23 -2.79 -7.79
C TRP A 92 11.83 -2.15 -7.84
N PRO A 93 11.42 -1.43 -8.90
CA PRO A 93 10.05 -0.92 -9.00
C PRO A 93 8.97 -2.01 -9.01
N ARG A 94 9.32 -3.27 -9.33
CA ARG A 94 8.40 -4.41 -9.27
C ARG A 94 7.88 -4.64 -7.86
N TYR A 95 8.73 -4.46 -6.84
CA TYR A 95 8.34 -4.69 -5.45
C TYR A 95 7.12 -3.85 -5.02
N PRO A 96 7.09 -2.51 -5.22
CA PRO A 96 5.90 -1.74 -4.92
C PRO A 96 4.76 -1.89 -5.94
N LEU A 97 5.05 -2.16 -7.22
CA LEU A 97 4.06 -1.99 -8.31
C LEU A 97 3.42 -3.30 -8.82
N GLU A 98 4.17 -4.39 -8.93
CA GLU A 98 3.73 -5.59 -9.67
C GLU A 98 2.50 -6.25 -9.04
N VAL A 99 2.37 -6.20 -7.72
CA VAL A 99 1.21 -6.76 -7.00
C VAL A 99 -0.12 -6.13 -7.46
N TRP A 100 -0.12 -4.86 -7.86
CA TRP A 100 -1.32 -4.14 -8.32
C TRP A 100 -1.77 -4.56 -9.73
N GLU A 101 -0.90 -5.24 -10.47
CA GLU A 101 -1.15 -5.69 -11.85
C GLU A 101 -1.53 -7.18 -11.92
N LEU A 102 -1.54 -7.90 -10.78
CA LEU A 102 -1.89 -9.31 -10.76
C LEU A 102 -3.35 -9.53 -11.15
N PRO A 103 -3.67 -10.52 -12.01
CA PRO A 103 -5.06 -10.82 -12.42
C PRO A 103 -6.01 -11.12 -11.26
N GLU A 104 -5.49 -11.73 -10.21
CA GLU A 104 -6.19 -12.10 -8.99
C GLU A 104 -6.26 -10.96 -7.97
N PHE A 105 -5.58 -9.83 -8.22
CA PHE A 105 -5.51 -8.71 -7.28
C PHE A 105 -6.90 -8.17 -6.95
N ARG A 106 -7.14 -7.96 -5.65
CA ARG A 106 -8.34 -7.31 -5.14
C ARG A 106 -7.92 -5.99 -4.50
N HIS A 107 -8.66 -4.93 -4.74
CA HIS A 107 -8.34 -3.61 -4.19
C HIS A 107 -8.35 -3.68 -2.64
N PRO A 108 -7.27 -3.29 -1.95
CA PRO A 108 -7.13 -3.48 -0.50
C PRO A 108 -7.92 -2.46 0.32
N ASP A 109 -8.50 -2.90 1.43
CA ASP A 109 -9.08 -1.99 2.44
C ASP A 109 -7.99 -1.46 3.37
N VAL A 110 -6.96 -2.27 3.63
CA VAL A 110 -5.79 -1.94 4.45
C VAL A 110 -4.50 -2.30 3.73
N VAL A 111 -3.53 -1.39 3.76
CA VAL A 111 -2.16 -1.61 3.29
C VAL A 111 -1.20 -1.48 4.47
N LEU A 112 -0.39 -2.50 4.73
CA LEU A 112 0.73 -2.46 5.68
C LEU A 112 2.05 -2.32 4.93
N VAL A 113 2.82 -1.28 5.27
CA VAL A 113 4.17 -1.04 4.75
C VAL A 113 5.19 -1.36 5.85
N ASP A 114 5.74 -2.58 5.83
CA ASP A 114 6.79 -3.04 6.76
C ASP A 114 8.00 -3.68 6.05
N GLY A 115 8.03 -3.63 4.72
CA GLY A 115 9.02 -4.28 3.88
C GLY A 115 10.15 -3.36 3.43
N ARG A 116 10.65 -3.64 2.23
CA ARG A 116 11.61 -2.79 1.51
C ARG A 116 10.89 -1.69 0.73
N PHE A 117 11.66 -0.70 0.25
CA PHE A 117 11.16 0.42 -0.58
C PHE A 117 9.91 1.11 -0.02
N ARG A 118 9.88 1.33 1.31
CA ARG A 118 8.66 1.71 2.03
C ARG A 118 7.97 2.97 1.48
N GLU A 119 8.74 3.99 1.14
CA GLU A 119 8.21 5.20 0.50
C GLU A 119 7.59 4.91 -0.86
N GLY A 120 8.27 4.10 -1.69
CA GLY A 120 7.74 3.65 -2.97
C GLY A 120 6.44 2.85 -2.83
N CYS A 121 6.36 1.99 -1.81
CA CYS A 121 5.15 1.21 -1.50
C CYS A 121 3.99 2.13 -1.07
N ALA A 122 4.26 3.11 -0.22
CA ALA A 122 3.26 4.07 0.22
C ALA A 122 2.76 4.97 -0.92
N LEU A 123 3.67 5.42 -1.79
CA LEU A 123 3.32 6.18 -2.99
C LEU A 123 2.53 5.33 -3.98
N ALA A 124 2.92 4.07 -4.20
CA ALA A 124 2.17 3.14 -5.05
C ALA A 124 0.73 2.99 -4.54
N ALA A 125 0.53 2.73 -3.25
CA ALA A 125 -0.79 2.65 -2.65
C ALA A 125 -1.59 3.96 -2.81
N LEU A 126 -0.96 5.12 -2.67
CA LEU A 126 -1.62 6.41 -2.83
C LEU A 126 -2.06 6.68 -4.28
N PHE A 127 -1.24 6.32 -5.26
CA PHE A 127 -1.51 6.64 -6.67
C PHE A 127 -2.35 5.59 -7.40
N LEU A 128 -2.28 4.33 -6.97
CA LEU A 128 -2.97 3.22 -7.62
C LEU A 128 -4.30 2.86 -6.95
N ALA A 129 -4.59 3.39 -5.76
CA ALA A 129 -5.87 3.15 -5.11
C ALA A 129 -7.04 3.81 -5.87
N GLU A 130 -7.99 2.99 -6.30
CA GLU A 130 -9.22 3.43 -6.97
C GLU A 130 -10.33 3.87 -6.00
N ARG A 131 -10.23 3.44 -4.73
CA ARG A 131 -11.14 3.77 -3.63
C ARG A 131 -10.35 3.99 -2.33
N PRO A 132 -10.94 4.66 -1.31
CA PRO A 132 -10.25 4.90 -0.05
C PRO A 132 -9.77 3.61 0.61
N LEU A 133 -8.56 3.65 1.17
CA LEU A 133 -7.95 2.57 1.95
C LEU A 133 -7.27 3.15 3.20
N THR A 134 -6.95 2.30 4.17
CA THR A 134 -6.13 2.67 5.32
C THR A 134 -4.69 2.22 5.11
N LEU A 135 -3.74 3.14 5.21
CA LEU A 135 -2.31 2.82 5.11
C LEU A 135 -1.65 2.85 6.50
N LEU A 136 -1.03 1.73 6.86
CA LEU A 136 -0.18 1.56 8.02
C LEU A 136 1.28 1.58 7.58
N PHE A 137 2.08 2.44 8.21
CA PHE A 137 3.50 2.59 7.89
C PHE A 137 4.33 2.32 9.14
N ASP A 138 5.01 1.17 9.18
CA ASP A 138 5.78 0.79 10.37
C ASP A 138 7.12 1.55 10.44
N ASP A 139 7.66 1.70 11.66
CA ASP A 139 8.91 2.40 12.00
C ASP A 139 9.01 3.88 11.54
N TYR A 140 7.88 4.55 11.27
CA TYR A 140 7.87 5.93 10.77
C TYR A 140 8.68 6.91 11.63
N ALA A 141 8.63 6.78 12.96
CA ALA A 141 9.25 7.73 13.89
C ALA A 141 10.73 7.47 14.20
N ARG A 142 11.27 6.27 13.92
CA ARG A 142 12.62 5.86 14.36
C ARG A 142 13.74 6.20 13.38
N ARG A 143 13.44 6.81 12.23
CA ARG A 143 14.43 7.18 11.21
C ARG A 143 14.48 8.70 11.01
N GLN A 144 15.33 9.36 11.80
CA GLN A 144 15.69 10.78 11.61
C GLN A 144 16.60 11.02 10.38
N HIS A 145 16.23 10.50 9.21
CA HIS A 145 16.86 10.90 7.94
C HIS A 145 16.08 11.99 7.19
N TYR A 146 14.97 12.48 7.76
CA TYR A 146 14.29 13.67 7.27
C TYR A 146 14.62 14.88 8.16
N THR A 147 15.77 15.51 7.90
CA THR A 147 15.94 16.91 8.29
C THR A 147 15.03 17.75 7.39
N PRO A 148 14.18 18.65 7.93
CA PRO A 148 13.22 19.41 7.14
C PRO A 148 13.94 20.43 6.28
N GLY A 149 13.94 20.23 4.97
CA GLY A 149 14.62 21.09 4.01
C GLY A 149 13.88 21.14 2.68
N ARG A 150 12.72 21.80 2.69
CA ARG A 150 11.87 22.17 1.54
C ARG A 150 11.13 21.01 0.84
N GLY A 151 9.81 21.08 0.90
CA GLY A 151 8.95 20.48 -0.12
C GLY A 151 7.67 19.85 0.44
N ILE A 152 6.59 20.64 0.42
CA ILE A 152 5.18 20.24 0.61
C ILE A 152 4.74 20.04 2.08
N PRO A 153 3.98 20.99 2.67
CA PRO A 153 3.29 20.74 3.94
C PRO A 153 2.12 19.77 3.73
N TRP A 154 2.22 18.58 4.31
CA TRP A 154 1.07 17.69 4.49
C TRP A 154 0.13 18.28 5.56
N PRO A 155 -1.21 18.21 5.40
CA PRO A 155 -2.14 18.84 6.34
C PRO A 155 -1.99 18.29 7.76
N PRO A 156 -2.23 19.13 8.78
CA PRO A 156 -2.05 18.74 10.17
C PRO A 156 -2.99 17.59 10.55
N ARG A 157 -2.49 16.70 11.43
CA ARG A 157 -3.28 15.65 12.09
C ARG A 157 -4.51 16.29 12.74
N ASN A 158 -5.69 15.77 12.41
CA ASN A 158 -6.92 16.19 13.05
C ASN A 158 -7.16 15.29 14.27
N ASP A 159 -6.66 15.72 15.42
CA ASP A 159 -6.88 15.04 16.71
C ASP A 159 -8.30 15.32 17.22
N ARG A 160 -9.31 14.76 16.55
CA ARG A 160 -10.67 14.64 17.08
C ARG A 160 -11.26 13.28 16.79
N ALA A 161 -11.25 12.45 17.82
CA ALA A 161 -12.11 11.30 17.93
C ALA A 161 -13.59 11.68 17.72
N SER A 162 -14.31 10.72 17.12
CA SER A 162 -15.75 10.45 17.21
C SER A 162 -16.75 11.53 16.78
N ARG A 163 -17.22 11.40 15.53
CA ARG A 163 -18.65 11.56 15.14
C ARG A 163 -18.92 10.89 13.78
N PRO A 164 -19.97 10.06 13.64
CA PRO A 164 -20.35 9.49 12.35
C PRO A 164 -21.04 10.57 11.51
N VAL A 165 -20.57 10.77 10.28
CA VAL A 165 -21.30 11.55 9.28
C VAL A 165 -22.27 10.59 8.59
N ARG A 166 -23.58 10.79 8.80
CA ARG A 166 -24.68 10.17 8.05
C ARG A 166 -25.07 11.08 6.88
N ASP A 167 -25.28 10.45 5.71
CA ASP A 167 -26.14 10.78 4.55
C ASP A 167 -25.91 12.15 3.86
N HIS A 168 -25.96 12.40 2.54
CA HIS A 168 -26.10 11.74 1.21
C HIS A 168 -25.93 12.93 0.18
N PRO A 169 -26.13 12.87 -1.16
CA PRO A 169 -26.36 11.77 -2.09
C PRO A 169 -25.44 11.77 -3.33
N ALA A 170 -25.62 10.73 -4.16
CA ALA A 170 -25.01 10.54 -5.47
C ALA A 170 -25.57 11.47 -6.57
N ALA A 171 -24.86 11.47 -7.69
CA ALA A 171 -25.25 11.80 -9.08
C ALA A 171 -24.65 13.09 -9.69
N GLY A 172 -23.81 12.87 -10.71
CA GLY A 172 -23.75 13.57 -12.00
C GLY A 172 -23.85 15.10 -12.06
N ALA A 173 -22.75 15.75 -12.39
CA ALA A 173 -22.68 16.93 -13.26
C ALA A 173 -21.22 17.38 -13.42
N ALA A 174 -20.55 16.94 -14.48
CA ALA A 174 -19.34 17.62 -14.97
C ALA A 174 -19.23 17.43 -16.49
N GLN A 175 -20.28 17.84 -17.19
CA GLN A 175 -20.21 18.22 -18.60
C GLN A 175 -20.86 19.60 -18.71
N ALA A 176 -20.15 20.51 -19.39
CA ALA A 176 -20.43 21.94 -19.55
C ALA A 176 -19.86 22.87 -18.46
N ALA A 177 -18.64 23.38 -18.71
CA ALA A 177 -18.28 24.80 -18.55
C ALA A 177 -16.77 25.00 -18.77
N ALA A 178 -16.34 25.13 -20.03
CA ALA A 178 -15.17 25.91 -20.45
C ALA A 178 -15.07 25.91 -21.98
N ALA A 179 -16.17 26.26 -22.64
CA ALA A 179 -16.16 26.81 -23.99
C ALA A 179 -16.46 28.30 -23.82
N ASP A 180 -15.44 29.07 -23.40
CA ASP A 180 -15.49 30.53 -23.45
C ASP A 180 -14.07 31.12 -23.32
N HIS A 181 -13.25 30.89 -24.34
CA HIS A 181 -12.06 31.70 -24.66
C HIS A 181 -11.65 31.39 -26.10
N ALA A 182 -12.44 31.87 -27.05
CA ALA A 182 -12.12 31.82 -28.48
C ALA A 182 -12.79 32.97 -29.24
N THR A 183 -12.50 34.21 -28.85
CA THR A 183 -12.68 35.41 -29.68
C THR A 183 -11.79 36.52 -29.15
N ASP A 184 -10.63 36.70 -29.79
CA ASP A 184 -9.91 37.97 -30.01
C ASP A 184 -8.40 37.69 -30.12
N ASP A 185 -7.99 37.21 -31.30
CA ASP A 185 -6.62 37.41 -31.80
C ASP A 185 -6.57 37.24 -33.34
N ALA A 186 -7.55 37.85 -34.01
CA ALA A 186 -7.59 37.98 -35.46
C ALA A 186 -7.58 39.47 -35.85
N ALA A 187 -6.56 40.20 -35.41
CA ALA A 187 -6.28 41.56 -35.88
C ALA A 187 -4.83 41.98 -35.62
N LEU A 188 -3.83 41.28 -36.18
CA LEU A 188 -2.44 41.79 -36.20
C LEU A 188 -1.51 41.12 -37.24
N ASN A 189 -2.03 40.69 -38.39
CA ASN A 189 -1.19 40.30 -39.54
C ASN A 189 -1.78 40.78 -40.89
N ALA A 190 -1.94 42.10 -40.98
CA ALA A 190 -2.13 42.82 -42.24
C ALA A 190 -1.44 44.19 -42.15
N ALA A 191 -0.11 44.20 -42.27
CA ALA A 191 0.74 45.31 -42.67
C ALA A 191 2.14 44.78 -43.04
#